data_AF-A0A942BFJ4-F1
#
_entry.id   AF-A0A942BFJ4-F1
#
_cell.length_a   1.000
_cell.length_b   1.000
_cell.length_c   1.000
_cell.angle_alpha   90.00
_cell.angle_beta   90.00
_cell.angle_gamma   90.00
#
_symmetry.space_group_name_H-M   'P 1'
#
loop_
_entity.id
_entity.type
_entity.pdbx_description
1 polymer ?
#
loop_
_entity_poly.entity_id
_entity_poly.type
_entity_poly.pdbx_seq_one_letter_code
_entity_poly.pdbx_strand_id
1 'polypeptide(L)'
;MKTENFDPLAYIESAFLDTNPNGAGRLEHLDSKDLEVELPKLSNYIHKEKEKAPLGLDADATESKKRFRKTSMSAPRPRRARKEAQPEHTIDPDLQEVWESLPKNIEFLVGFFDDAATANYYRGEFRESRQDLIRRLLDPQLTLEETSRLLGVVPATVRRYTNRGWLQHHRTEGGQRRFRLSDIVKFVQEHGRFPEE
;
A
#
# COMPACT_ATOMS: atom_id res chain seq x y z
N MET A 1 34.24 -35.03 -17.07
CA MET A 1 33.42 -33.90 -17.56
C MET A 1 34.33 -32.68 -17.60
N LYS A 2 34.64 -32.15 -18.79
CA LYS A 2 35.49 -30.95 -18.91
C LYS A 2 34.64 -29.74 -18.52
N THR A 3 35.05 -29.01 -17.49
CA THR A 3 34.45 -27.73 -17.12
C THR A 3 34.98 -26.69 -18.07
N GLU A 4 34.21 -26.33 -19.09
CA GLU A 4 34.46 -25.13 -19.88
C GLU A 4 34.46 -23.93 -18.91
N ASN A 5 35.58 -23.22 -18.81
CA ASN A 5 35.69 -22.03 -17.98
C ASN A 5 34.77 -20.95 -18.56
N PHE A 6 33.63 -20.72 -17.92
CA PHE A 6 32.70 -19.66 -18.32
C PHE A 6 33.22 -18.30 -17.84
N ASP A 7 33.68 -17.47 -18.79
CA ASP A 7 34.07 -16.09 -18.53
C ASP A 7 32.88 -15.15 -18.81
N PRO A 8 32.29 -14.53 -17.76
CA PRO A 8 31.13 -13.67 -17.92
C PRO A 8 31.42 -12.38 -18.69
N LEU A 9 32.66 -11.87 -18.66
CA LEU A 9 33.02 -10.63 -19.36
C LEU A 9 33.11 -10.87 -20.87
N ALA A 10 33.81 -11.93 -21.27
CA ALA A 10 33.89 -12.34 -22.67
C ALA A 10 32.50 -12.67 -23.26
N TYR A 11 31.61 -13.26 -22.46
CA TYR A 11 30.22 -13.52 -22.85
C TYR A 11 29.47 -12.22 -23.17
N ILE A 12 29.54 -11.23 -22.27
CA ILE A 12 28.87 -9.93 -22.45
C ILE A 12 29.43 -9.17 -23.65
N GLU A 13 30.75 -9.13 -23.83
CA GLU A 13 31.40 -8.47 -24.97
C GLU A 13 31.01 -9.10 -26.31
N SER A 14 30.96 -10.43 -26.36
CA SER A 14 30.56 -11.15 -27.58
C SER A 14 29.10 -10.91 -27.97
N ALA A 15 28.22 -10.72 -26.99
CA ALA A 15 26.81 -10.38 -27.20
C ALA A 15 26.64 -8.92 -27.65
N PHE A 16 27.50 -8.02 -27.21
CA PHE A 16 27.46 -6.61 -27.60
C PHE A 16 28.03 -6.36 -29.01
N LEU A 17 29.05 -7.12 -29.40
CA LEU A 17 29.75 -6.94 -30.68
C LEU A 17 29.25 -7.87 -31.79
N ASP A 18 28.22 -8.68 -31.53
CA ASP A 18 27.69 -9.68 -32.47
C ASP A 18 28.78 -10.63 -33.03
N THR A 19 29.84 -10.89 -32.26
CA THR A 19 31.01 -11.67 -32.69
C THR A 19 30.88 -13.17 -32.40
N ASN A 20 29.81 -13.58 -31.71
CA ASN A 20 29.63 -14.98 -31.35
C ASN A 20 29.19 -15.82 -32.58
N PRO A 21 30.01 -16.79 -33.06
CA PRO A 21 29.65 -17.62 -34.21
C PRO A 21 28.44 -18.53 -33.94
N ASN A 22 28.10 -18.77 -32.67
CA ASN A 22 26.98 -19.60 -32.25
C ASN A 22 25.76 -18.77 -31.79
N GLY A 23 25.82 -17.44 -31.85
CA GLY A 23 24.79 -16.53 -31.33
C GLY A 23 23.85 -15.95 -32.39
N ALA A 24 23.97 -16.38 -33.64
CA ALA A 24 23.02 -16.00 -34.69
C ALA A 24 21.68 -16.73 -34.48
N GLY A 25 20.79 -16.13 -33.70
CA GLY A 25 19.35 -16.31 -33.84
C GLY A 25 18.79 -17.70 -33.55
N ARG A 26 19.18 -18.35 -32.45
CA ARG A 26 18.47 -19.55 -31.99
C ARG A 26 18.30 -19.56 -30.47
N LEU A 27 17.12 -19.12 -30.03
CA LEU A 27 16.64 -19.36 -28.67
C LEU A 27 16.18 -20.83 -28.61
N GLU A 28 17.04 -21.73 -28.15
CA GLU A 28 16.62 -23.12 -27.91
C GLU A 28 15.78 -23.20 -26.65
N HIS A 29 14.46 -23.21 -26.88
CA HIS A 29 13.35 -23.77 -26.10
C HIS A 29 12.21 -22.78 -25.98
N LEU A 30 11.19 -22.99 -26.83
CA LEU A 30 9.77 -23.07 -26.47
C LEU A 30 9.02 -23.54 -27.72
N ASP A 31 8.25 -24.61 -27.57
CA ASP A 31 7.41 -25.20 -28.61
C ASP A 31 6.45 -24.17 -29.20
N SER A 32 6.75 -23.61 -30.38
CA SER A 32 5.77 -23.11 -31.34
C SER A 32 6.40 -22.97 -32.71
N LYS A 33 5.77 -23.58 -33.70
CA LYS A 33 6.13 -23.54 -35.12
C LYS A 33 6.22 -22.10 -35.65
N ASP A 34 7.26 -21.87 -36.45
CA ASP A 34 7.34 -20.91 -37.57
C ASP A 34 7.15 -19.42 -37.27
N LEU A 35 8.07 -18.83 -36.50
CA LEU A 35 8.32 -17.38 -36.52
C LEU A 35 9.84 -17.13 -36.61
N GLU A 36 10.37 -17.11 -37.84
CA GLU A 36 11.69 -16.53 -38.12
C GLU A 36 11.59 -15.00 -37.97
N VAL A 37 11.88 -14.50 -36.77
CA VAL A 37 11.99 -13.07 -36.51
C VAL A 37 13.47 -12.69 -36.66
N GLU A 38 13.80 -12.00 -37.75
CA GLU A 38 15.12 -11.39 -37.92
C GLU A 38 15.29 -10.26 -36.90
N LEU A 39 16.05 -10.52 -35.83
CA LEU A 39 16.38 -9.52 -34.83
C LEU A 39 17.45 -8.56 -35.39
N PRO A 40 17.23 -7.23 -35.32
CA PRO A 40 18.25 -6.26 -35.70
C PRO A 40 19.52 -6.41 -34.86
N LYS A 41 20.67 -6.54 -35.53
CA LYS A 41 21.99 -6.58 -34.90
C LYS A 41 22.29 -5.28 -34.15
N LEU A 42 22.88 -5.40 -32.96
CA LEU A 42 23.15 -4.25 -32.09
C LEU A 42 24.21 -3.31 -32.72
N SER A 43 25.11 -3.88 -33.52
CA SER A 43 26.11 -3.14 -34.32
C SER A 43 25.49 -2.06 -35.21
N ASN A 44 24.26 -2.27 -35.69
CA ASN A 44 23.56 -1.33 -36.58
C ASN A 44 23.16 -0.03 -35.87
N TYR A 45 23.03 -0.06 -34.54
CA TYR A 45 22.66 1.11 -33.74
C TYR A 45 23.87 1.83 -33.17
N ILE A 46 24.97 1.12 -32.93
CA ILE A 46 26.20 1.67 -32.36
C ILE A 46 26.97 2.48 -33.41
N HIS A 47 27.03 2.03 -34.66
CA HIS A 47 27.76 2.74 -35.73
C HIS A 47 26.97 3.88 -36.39
N LYS A 48 25.75 4.18 -35.92
CA LYS A 48 24.93 5.29 -36.44
C LYS A 48 25.25 6.61 -35.75
N GLU A 49 26.54 6.93 -35.63
CA GLU A 49 26.99 8.30 -35.43
C GLU A 49 27.60 8.81 -36.74
N LYS A 50 26.95 9.84 -37.30
CA LYS A 50 27.32 10.61 -38.50
C LYS A 50 26.98 9.94 -39.83
N GLU A 51 25.71 9.97 -40.25
CA GLU A 51 25.36 10.30 -41.64
C GLU A 51 23.86 10.61 -41.80
N LYS A 52 23.57 11.66 -42.57
CA LYS A 52 22.22 12.15 -42.90
C LYS A 52 21.49 11.09 -43.72
N ALA A 53 20.27 10.72 -43.32
CA ALA A 53 19.40 9.83 -44.07
C ALA A 53 18.92 10.48 -45.39
N PRO A 54 18.92 9.76 -46.53
CA PRO A 54 18.35 10.24 -47.78
C PRO A 54 16.86 9.89 -47.91
N LEU A 55 16.22 10.67 -48.79
CA LEU A 55 14.79 10.77 -49.10
C LEU A 55 14.12 9.44 -49.48
N GLY A 56 12.85 9.29 -49.06
CA GLY A 56 11.94 8.31 -49.65
C GLY A 56 10.54 8.26 -49.01
N LEU A 57 9.67 9.16 -49.48
CA LEU A 57 8.22 9.03 -49.68
C LEU A 57 7.23 9.00 -48.48
N ASP A 58 6.19 9.81 -48.69
CA ASP A 58 4.87 9.88 -48.04
C ASP A 58 4.76 10.62 -46.70
N ALA A 59 4.58 11.94 -46.80
CA ALA A 59 4.02 12.77 -45.74
C ALA A 59 3.16 13.89 -46.33
N ASP A 60 1.91 13.56 -46.69
CA ASP A 60 0.81 14.52 -46.65
C ASP A 60 0.44 14.73 -45.18
N ALA A 61 1.13 15.65 -44.52
CA ALA A 61 0.75 16.20 -43.23
C ALA A 61 1.48 17.54 -43.05
N THR A 62 0.72 18.61 -43.16
CA THR A 62 1.07 19.96 -42.73
C THR A 62 1.24 20.03 -41.21
N GLU A 63 2.20 19.29 -40.66
CA GLU A 63 2.62 19.47 -39.27
C GLU A 63 3.83 20.39 -39.22
N SER A 64 3.54 21.66 -38.96
CA SER A 64 4.52 22.63 -38.49
C SER A 64 5.38 21.97 -37.42
N LYS A 65 6.68 21.80 -37.67
CA LYS A 65 7.65 21.33 -36.67
C LYS A 65 7.57 22.25 -35.46
N LYS A 66 6.79 21.86 -34.45
CA LYS A 66 6.74 22.53 -33.14
C LYS A 66 8.11 22.34 -32.54
N ARG A 67 8.97 23.35 -32.69
CA ARG A 67 10.25 23.43 -31.99
C ARG A 67 9.96 23.18 -30.52
N PHE A 68 10.50 22.10 -29.95
CA PHE A 68 10.47 21.88 -28.50
C PHE A 68 11.05 23.13 -27.86
N ARG A 69 10.18 23.96 -27.28
CA ARG A 69 10.60 25.15 -26.53
C ARG A 69 11.42 24.61 -25.38
N LYS A 70 12.70 25.00 -25.30
CA LYS A 70 13.53 24.77 -24.12
C LYS A 70 12.72 25.27 -22.93
N THR A 71 12.21 24.37 -22.11
CA THR A 71 11.57 24.74 -20.84
C THR A 71 12.67 25.41 -20.04
N SER A 72 12.60 26.74 -19.91
CA SER A 72 13.40 27.43 -18.92
C SER A 72 13.08 26.77 -17.59
N MET A 73 14.10 26.26 -16.91
CA MET A 73 13.96 25.65 -15.60
C MET A 73 13.50 26.73 -14.63
N SER A 74 12.19 26.93 -14.54
CA SER A 74 11.57 27.71 -13.49
C SER A 74 11.58 26.84 -12.24
N ALA A 75 11.96 27.44 -11.11
CA ALA A 75 11.94 26.76 -9.83
C ALA A 75 10.58 26.06 -9.61
N PRO A 76 10.56 24.85 -9.01
CA PRO A 76 9.30 24.18 -8.67
C PRO A 76 8.37 25.16 -7.96
N ARG A 77 7.11 25.25 -8.41
CA ARG A 77 6.12 26.18 -7.83
C ARG A 77 6.15 26.02 -6.30
N PRO A 78 6.28 27.11 -5.53
CA PRO A 78 6.23 27.02 -4.08
C PRO A 78 4.92 26.36 -3.69
N ARG A 79 5.02 25.29 -2.90
CA ARG A 79 3.85 24.56 -2.39
C ARG A 79 3.04 25.59 -1.61
N ARG A 80 1.80 25.87 -2.02
CA ARG A 80 0.91 26.75 -1.26
C ARG A 80 0.87 26.20 0.17
N ALA A 81 1.25 27.02 1.14
CA ALA A 81 1.10 26.69 2.55
C ALA A 81 -0.39 26.38 2.76
N ARG A 82 -0.68 25.13 3.15
CA ARG A 82 -2.03 24.72 3.49
C ARG A 82 -2.41 25.58 4.68
N LYS A 83 -3.44 26.41 4.53
CA LYS A 83 -3.98 27.23 5.61
C LYS A 83 -4.25 26.29 6.78
N GLU A 84 -3.56 26.51 7.90
CA GLU A 84 -3.68 25.71 9.10
C GLU A 84 -5.14 25.78 9.55
N ALA A 85 -5.87 24.69 9.32
CA ALA A 85 -7.19 24.53 9.92
C ALA A 85 -6.93 24.37 11.41
N GLN A 86 -7.43 25.33 12.19
CA GLN A 86 -7.42 25.25 13.65
C GLN A 86 -8.04 23.91 14.04
N PRO A 87 -7.39 23.12 14.91
CA PRO A 87 -7.90 21.81 15.22
C PRO A 87 -9.12 21.93 16.13
N GLU A 88 -10.25 21.46 15.63
CA GLU A 88 -11.50 21.34 16.38
C GLU A 88 -11.37 20.14 17.34
N HIS A 89 -10.52 20.26 18.36
CA HIS A 89 -10.22 19.23 19.36
C HIS A 89 -11.30 19.13 20.46
N THR A 90 -12.54 19.46 20.14
CA THR A 90 -13.65 19.38 21.08
C THR A 90 -14.38 18.07 20.86
N ILE A 91 -14.41 17.23 21.90
CA ILE A 91 -15.37 16.13 21.98
C ILE A 91 -16.77 16.74 21.87
N ASP A 92 -17.67 16.11 21.12
CA ASP A 92 -19.05 16.60 21.00
C ASP A 92 -19.65 16.77 22.41
N PRO A 93 -20.34 17.89 22.70
CA PRO A 93 -20.80 18.20 24.06
C PRO A 93 -21.73 17.11 24.61
N ASP A 94 -22.57 16.52 23.75
CA ASP A 94 -23.47 15.43 24.12
C ASP A 94 -22.69 14.15 24.51
N LEU A 95 -21.58 13.87 23.83
CA LEU A 95 -20.72 12.72 24.14
C LEU A 95 -19.95 12.91 25.45
N GLN A 96 -19.68 14.16 25.83
CA GLN A 96 -18.96 14.47 27.06
C GLN A 96 -19.79 14.11 28.30
N GLU A 97 -21.07 14.45 28.33
CA GLU A 97 -21.97 14.06 29.43
C GLU A 97 -22.11 12.53 29.54
N VAL A 98 -22.22 11.86 28.38
CA VAL A 98 -22.24 10.40 28.33
C VAL A 98 -20.95 9.83 28.91
N TRP A 99 -19.78 10.34 28.53
CA TRP A 99 -18.48 9.87 29.01
C TRP A 99 -18.34 9.95 30.54
N GLU A 100 -18.81 11.03 31.15
CA GLU A 100 -18.75 11.22 32.62
C GLU A 100 -19.64 10.24 33.38
N SER A 101 -20.80 9.88 32.81
CA SER A 101 -21.74 8.95 33.42
C SER A 101 -21.48 7.47 33.06
N LEU A 102 -20.71 7.23 31.99
CA LEU A 102 -20.50 5.91 31.37
C LEU A 102 -20.00 4.83 32.36
N PRO A 103 -18.95 5.07 33.19
CA PRO A 103 -18.42 4.01 34.06
C PRO A 103 -19.45 3.53 35.08
N LYS A 104 -20.18 4.47 35.70
CA LYS A 104 -21.22 4.16 36.70
C LYS A 104 -22.39 3.42 36.06
N ASN A 105 -22.80 3.87 34.87
CA ASN A 105 -23.90 3.24 34.13
C ASN A 105 -23.56 1.81 33.71
N ILE A 106 -22.33 1.54 33.25
CA ILE A 106 -21.89 0.17 32.94
C ILE A 106 -21.93 -0.71 34.18
N GLU A 107 -21.31 -0.27 35.28
CA GLU A 107 -21.23 -1.06 36.51
C GLU A 107 -22.62 -1.45 37.01
N PHE A 108 -23.55 -0.48 36.99
CA PHE A 108 -24.95 -0.72 37.28
C PHE A 108 -25.60 -1.73 36.32
N LEU A 109 -25.40 -1.56 35.00
CA LEU A 109 -25.96 -2.47 33.99
C LEU A 109 -25.45 -3.91 34.11
N VAL A 110 -24.18 -4.09 34.49
CA VAL A 110 -23.57 -5.41 34.68
C VAL A 110 -24.02 -6.05 35.99
N GLY A 111 -24.13 -5.27 37.07
CA GLY A 111 -24.43 -5.79 38.40
C GLY A 111 -25.92 -6.01 38.69
N PHE A 112 -26.81 -5.21 38.11
CA PHE A 112 -28.23 -5.21 38.49
C PHE A 112 -29.14 -6.04 37.59
N PHE A 113 -28.80 -6.22 36.32
CA PHE A 113 -29.70 -6.82 35.33
C PHE A 113 -29.20 -8.18 34.84
N ASP A 114 -30.14 -9.11 34.72
CA ASP A 114 -29.92 -10.48 34.25
C ASP A 114 -30.74 -10.79 32.98
N ASP A 115 -30.34 -11.84 32.27
CA ASP A 115 -31.00 -12.28 31.03
C ASP A 115 -32.27 -13.10 31.28
N ALA A 116 -32.61 -13.40 32.54
CA ALA A 116 -33.76 -14.20 32.93
C ALA A 116 -35.09 -13.63 32.41
N ALA A 117 -35.21 -12.30 32.37
CA ALA A 117 -36.40 -11.64 31.83
C ALA A 117 -36.51 -11.82 30.32
N THR A 118 -35.41 -11.69 29.57
CA THR A 118 -35.40 -11.71 28.11
C THR A 118 -35.41 -13.12 27.52
N ALA A 119 -34.91 -14.11 28.24
CA ALA A 119 -34.85 -15.51 27.79
C ALA A 119 -36.22 -16.09 27.40
N ASN A 120 -37.30 -15.60 28.02
CA ASN A 120 -38.66 -16.08 27.75
C ASN A 120 -39.31 -15.46 26.49
N TYR A 121 -38.79 -14.33 26.00
CA TYR A 121 -39.38 -13.60 24.88
C TYR A 121 -38.76 -13.98 23.54
N TYR A 122 -37.46 -14.27 23.52
CA TYR A 122 -36.75 -14.65 22.30
C TYR A 122 -36.74 -16.17 22.15
N ARG A 123 -37.33 -16.67 21.08
CA ARG A 123 -37.29 -18.11 20.76
C ARG A 123 -35.91 -18.48 20.22
N GLY A 124 -35.05 -19.00 21.10
CA GLY A 124 -33.75 -19.57 20.75
C GLY A 124 -32.66 -19.23 21.75
N GLU A 125 -31.57 -19.98 21.69
CA GLU A 125 -30.34 -19.63 22.40
C GLU A 125 -29.76 -18.33 21.83
N PHE A 126 -29.30 -17.44 22.71
CA PHE A 126 -28.66 -16.21 22.28
C PHE A 126 -27.36 -16.52 21.52
N ARG A 127 -27.07 -15.73 20.48
CA ARG A 127 -25.84 -15.88 19.68
C ARG A 127 -24.56 -15.67 20.50
N GLU A 128 -24.65 -14.85 21.54
CA GLU A 128 -23.55 -14.53 22.43
C GLU A 128 -24.08 -14.38 23.85
N SER A 129 -23.23 -14.61 24.85
CA SER A 129 -23.59 -14.33 26.24
C SER A 129 -23.70 -12.82 26.46
N ARG A 130 -24.42 -12.39 27.50
CA ARG A 130 -24.45 -10.99 27.94
C ARG A 130 -23.06 -10.40 28.15
N GLN A 131 -22.14 -11.18 28.73
CA GLN A 131 -20.78 -10.74 29.00
C GLN A 131 -20.00 -10.52 27.69
N ASP A 132 -20.19 -11.36 26.69
CA ASP A 132 -19.58 -11.18 25.37
C ASP A 132 -20.15 -9.95 24.64
N LEU A 133 -21.46 -9.73 24.75
CA LEU A 133 -22.13 -8.52 24.25
C LEU A 133 -21.54 -7.26 24.87
N ILE A 134 -21.45 -7.21 26.21
CA ILE A 134 -20.84 -6.07 26.93
C ILE A 134 -19.40 -5.87 26.49
N ARG A 135 -18.61 -6.95 26.42
CA ARG A 135 -17.21 -6.87 25.98
C ARG A 135 -17.08 -6.31 24.56
N ARG A 136 -17.96 -6.70 23.64
CA ARG A 136 -17.98 -6.18 22.26
C ARG A 136 -18.35 -4.70 22.19
N LEU A 137 -19.19 -4.22 23.11
CA LEU A 137 -19.57 -2.81 23.21
C LEU A 137 -18.45 -1.95 23.81
N LEU A 138 -17.76 -2.45 24.85
CA LEU A 138 -16.69 -1.70 25.54
C LEU A 138 -15.36 -1.74 24.82
N ASP A 139 -15.03 -2.88 24.22
CA ASP A 139 -13.78 -3.09 23.50
C ASP A 139 -14.11 -3.59 22.08
N PRO A 140 -14.62 -2.69 21.22
CA PRO A 140 -15.03 -3.03 19.88
C PRO A 140 -13.83 -3.45 19.03
N GLN A 141 -14.12 -4.36 18.11
CA GLN A 141 -13.17 -4.77 17.08
C GLN A 141 -13.16 -3.75 15.95
N LEU A 142 -12.02 -3.13 15.74
CA LEU A 142 -11.80 -2.11 14.72
C LEU A 142 -11.08 -2.68 13.50
N THR A 143 -11.40 -2.10 12.36
CA THR A 143 -10.73 -2.35 11.08
C THR A 143 -9.42 -1.57 10.97
N LEU A 144 -8.62 -1.92 9.97
CA LEU A 144 -7.38 -1.20 9.67
C LEU A 144 -7.64 0.27 9.34
N GLU A 145 -8.73 0.55 8.62
CA GLU A 145 -9.09 1.90 8.22
C GLU A 145 -9.47 2.74 9.44
N GLU A 146 -10.37 2.24 10.28
CA GLU A 146 -10.78 2.94 11.51
C GLU A 146 -9.60 3.21 12.42
N THR A 147 -8.74 2.20 12.64
CA THR A 147 -7.51 2.35 13.44
C THR A 147 -6.60 3.44 12.87
N SER A 148 -6.47 3.50 11.54
CA SER A 148 -5.64 4.51 10.88
C SER A 148 -6.21 5.93 11.02
N ARG A 149 -7.55 6.06 10.99
CA ARG A 149 -8.24 7.34 11.23
C ARG A 149 -8.09 7.80 12.68
N LEU A 150 -8.25 6.89 13.65
CA LEU A 150 -8.09 7.19 15.08
C LEU A 150 -6.67 7.65 15.42
N LEU A 151 -5.65 6.99 14.86
CA LEU A 151 -4.25 7.35 15.08
C LEU A 151 -3.76 8.51 14.21
N GLY A 152 -4.57 8.98 13.24
CA GLY A 152 -4.17 10.04 12.31
C GLY A 152 -3.03 9.65 11.36
N VAL A 153 -2.88 8.36 11.04
CA VAL A 153 -1.80 7.84 10.18
C VAL A 153 -2.34 7.13 8.94
N VAL A 154 -1.48 6.94 7.93
CA VAL A 154 -1.84 6.16 6.72
C VAL A 154 -1.96 4.65 7.08
N PRO A 155 -2.88 3.88 6.48
CA PRO A 155 -3.03 2.45 6.75
C PRO A 155 -1.75 1.61 6.60
N ALA A 156 -0.85 2.02 5.71
CA ALA A 156 0.46 1.40 5.55
C ALA A 156 1.33 1.51 6.82
N THR A 157 1.23 2.61 7.55
CA THR A 157 1.94 2.84 8.82
C THR A 157 1.40 1.92 9.92
N VAL A 158 0.08 1.76 10.02
CA VAL A 158 -0.53 0.81 10.96
C VAL A 158 -0.05 -0.62 10.67
N ARG A 159 0.03 -1.02 9.39
CA ARG A 159 0.61 -2.32 9.02
C ARG A 159 2.06 -2.46 9.48
N ARG A 160 2.87 -1.40 9.35
CA ARG A 160 4.26 -1.40 9.85
C ARG A 160 4.30 -1.59 11.37
N TYR A 161 3.42 -0.93 12.13
CA TYR A 161 3.33 -1.12 13.58
C TYR A 161 2.99 -2.56 13.95
N THR A 162 2.04 -3.18 13.24
CA THR A 162 1.72 -4.60 13.47
C THR A 162 2.87 -5.54 13.12
N ASN A 163 3.57 -5.29 12.02
CA ASN A 163 4.68 -6.15 11.60
C ASN A 163 5.89 -6.01 12.53
N ARG A 164 6.04 -4.85 13.19
CA ARG A 164 7.06 -4.59 14.21
C ARG A 164 6.68 -5.13 15.59
N GLY A 165 5.45 -5.62 15.77
CA GLY A 165 4.96 -6.10 17.06
C GLY A 165 4.57 -5.00 18.05
N TRP A 166 4.53 -3.74 17.63
CA TRP A 166 4.18 -2.60 18.51
C TRP A 166 2.67 -2.51 18.75
N LEU A 167 1.87 -2.87 17.74
CA LEU A 167 0.42 -2.86 17.82
C LEU A 167 -0.10 -4.30 17.69
N GLN A 168 -0.79 -4.76 18.72
CA GLN A 168 -1.44 -6.08 18.72
C GLN A 168 -2.56 -6.12 17.68
N HIS A 169 -2.69 -7.26 17.01
CA HIS A 169 -3.72 -7.46 15.99
C HIS A 169 -4.18 -8.91 15.98
N HIS A 170 -5.43 -9.11 15.62
CA HIS A 170 -5.99 -10.40 15.28
C HIS A 170 -6.32 -10.46 13.79
N ARG A 171 -6.32 -11.68 13.25
CA ARG A 171 -6.72 -11.91 11.86
C ARG A 171 -8.08 -12.56 11.82
N THR A 172 -8.91 -12.11 10.89
CA THR A 172 -10.15 -12.81 10.56
C THR A 172 -9.84 -14.05 9.71
N GLU A 173 -10.84 -14.90 9.49
CA GLU A 173 -10.76 -16.05 8.59
C GLU A 173 -10.30 -15.64 7.17
N GLY A 174 -10.72 -14.47 6.70
CA GLY A 174 -10.26 -13.87 5.43
C GLY A 174 -8.87 -13.22 5.48
N GLY A 175 -8.09 -13.42 6.54
CA GLY A 175 -6.73 -12.89 6.70
C GLY A 175 -6.62 -11.38 6.94
N GLN A 176 -7.75 -10.67 7.07
CA GLN A 176 -7.77 -9.24 7.30
C GLN A 176 -7.34 -8.93 8.73
N ARG A 177 -6.58 -7.85 8.92
CA ARG A 177 -6.18 -7.39 10.26
C ARG A 177 -7.34 -6.67 10.93
N ARG A 178 -7.49 -6.95 12.22
CA ARG A 178 -8.44 -6.35 13.13
C ARG A 178 -7.73 -6.00 14.42
N PHE A 179 -8.27 -5.02 15.11
CA PHE A 179 -7.65 -4.39 16.28
C PHE A 179 -8.69 -4.29 17.38
N ARG A 180 -8.28 -4.35 18.64
CA ARG A 180 -9.13 -4.00 19.78
C ARG A 180 -8.86 -2.55 20.16
N LEU A 181 -9.91 -1.83 20.55
CA LEU A 181 -9.76 -0.44 20.98
C LEU A 181 -8.79 -0.33 22.16
N SER A 182 -8.88 -1.26 23.11
CA SER A 182 -7.97 -1.36 24.27
C SER A 182 -6.49 -1.49 23.86
N ASP A 183 -6.17 -2.26 22.83
CA ASP A 183 -4.80 -2.42 22.35
C ASP A 183 -4.26 -1.16 21.67
N ILE A 184 -5.13 -0.43 20.96
CA ILE A 184 -4.77 0.87 20.37
C ILE A 184 -4.50 1.89 21.49
N VAL A 185 -5.33 1.94 22.52
CA VAL A 185 -5.13 2.83 23.67
C VAL A 185 -3.82 2.51 24.38
N LYS A 186 -3.51 1.23 24.63
CA LYS A 186 -2.21 0.81 25.19
C LYS A 186 -1.04 1.23 24.30
N PHE A 187 -1.15 1.01 22.99
CA PHE A 187 -0.15 1.45 22.03
C PHE A 187 0.09 2.97 22.11
N VAL A 188 -0.98 3.77 22.21
CA VAL A 188 -0.89 5.22 22.39
C VAL A 188 -0.29 5.59 23.75
N GLN A 189 -0.57 4.86 24.82
CA GLN A 189 0.05 5.13 26.13
C GLN A 189 1.54 4.80 26.15
N GLU A 190 1.94 3.69 25.52
CA GLU A 190 3.32 3.21 25.51
C GLU A 190 4.21 3.97 24.51
N HIS A 191 3.67 4.30 23.34
CA HIS A 191 4.41 4.88 22.21
C HIS A 191 4.00 6.33 21.91
N GLY A 192 2.98 6.86 22.59
CA GLY A 192 2.45 8.18 22.35
C GLY A 192 3.25 9.26 23.04
N ARG A 193 4.03 9.99 22.23
CA ARG A 193 4.07 11.46 22.30
C ARG A 193 4.48 12.04 20.95
N PHE A 194 3.54 12.74 20.30
CA PHE A 194 3.77 14.02 19.62
C PHE A 194 2.43 14.78 19.49
N PRO A 195 1.96 15.46 20.55
CA PRO A 195 1.47 16.81 20.39
C PRO A 195 2.67 17.74 20.55
N GLU A 196 2.94 18.53 19.51
CA GLU A 196 3.90 19.64 19.58
C GLU A 196 3.50 20.56 20.74
N GLU A 197 4.44 20.86 21.63
CA GLU A 197 4.40 22.07 22.46
C GLU A 197 4.73 23.28 21.58
#